data_AF-A0A7Y2G7I3-F1
#
_entry.id   AF-A0A7Y2G7I3-F1
#
_cell.length_a   1.000
_cell.length_b   1.000
_cell.length_c   1.000
_cell.angle_alpha   90.00
_cell.angle_beta   90.00
_cell.angle_gamma   90.00
#
_symmetry.space_group_name_H-M   'P 1'
#
loop_
_entity.id
_entity.type
_entity.pdbx_description
1 polymer ?
#
loop_
_entity_poly.entity_id
_entity_poly.type
_entity_poly.pdbx_seq_one_letter_code
_entity_poly.pdbx_strand_id
1 'polypeptide(L)' 'MALRTGVLGLGKMGQHHVRCVARASGLELVGAADLDPSKQSLVPDGT' A
#
# COMPACT_ATOMS: atom_id res chain seq x y z
N MET A 1 -9.40 5.15 -16.35
CA MET A 1 -8.17 5.82 -15.86
C MET A 1 -8.07 5.53 -14.37
N ALA A 2 -6.91 5.10 -13.88
CA ALA A 2 -6.70 4.77 -12.46
C ALA A 2 -5.66 5.73 -11.84
N LEU A 3 -5.88 6.12 -10.59
CA LEU A 3 -4.96 6.94 -9.81
C LEU A 3 -3.91 6.06 -9.14
N ARG A 4 -2.66 6.23 -9.55
CA ARG A 4 -1.50 5.55 -8.96
C ARG A 4 -1.27 6.09 -7.55
N THR A 5 -1.33 5.19 -6.57
CA THR A 5 -1.37 5.54 -5.14
C THR A 5 -0.32 4.72 -4.38
N GLY A 6 0.42 5.36 -3.48
CA GLY A 6 1.33 4.69 -2.56
C GLY A 6 0.94 4.91 -1.10
N VAL A 7 1.36 4.03 -0.21
CA VAL A 7 1.14 4.15 1.24
C VAL A 7 2.46 4.29 2.00
N LEU A 8 2.64 5.40 2.71
CA LEU A 8 3.80 5.63 3.59
C LEU A 8 3.40 5.43 5.06
N GLY A 9 4.14 4.58 5.75
CA GLY A 9 3.83 4.12 7.11
C GLY A 9 2.85 2.95 7.10
N LEU A 10 3.27 1.81 7.65
CA LEU A 10 2.56 0.53 7.71
C LEU A 10 2.20 0.16 9.15
N GLY A 11 1.78 1.16 9.93
CA GLY A 11 1.02 0.94 11.18
C GLY A 11 -0.40 0.40 10.90
N LYS A 12 -1.26 0.36 11.92
CA LYS A 12 -2.65 -0.12 11.78
C LYS A 12 -3.40 0.50 10.60
N MET A 13 -3.36 1.83 10.47
CA MET A 13 -4.08 2.53 9.40
C MET A 13 -3.42 2.36 8.04
N GLY A 14 -2.09 2.35 7.97
CA GLY A 14 -1.37 2.08 6.72
C GLY A 14 -1.75 0.73 6.12
N GLN A 15 -1.76 -0.33 6.94
CA GLN A 15 -2.18 -1.66 6.52
C GLN A 15 -3.66 -1.72 6.11
N HIS A 16 -4.52 -0.95 6.77
CA HIS A 16 -5.91 -0.80 6.36
C HIS A 16 -6.02 -0.12 4.98
N HIS A 17 -5.28 0.97 4.77
CA HIS A 17 -5.25 1.68 3.50
C HIS A 17 -4.68 0.85 2.35
N VAL A 18 -3.59 0.10 2.55
CA VAL A 18 -3.07 -0.85 1.55
C VAL A 18 -4.20 -1.77 1.06
N ARG A 19 -4.96 -2.36 1.99
CA ARG A 19 -6.07 -3.27 1.67
C ARG A 19 -7.24 -2.57 0.95
N CYS A 20 -7.59 -1.37 1.38
CA CYS A 20 -8.69 -0.60 0.80
C CYS A 20 -8.31 -0.10 -0.60
N VAL A 21 -7.12 0.46 -0.77
CA VAL A 21 -6.61 0.97 -2.05
C VAL A 21 -6.46 -0.17 -3.06
N ALA A 22 -5.95 -1.34 -2.66
CA ALA A 22 -5.83 -2.51 -3.53
C ALA A 22 -7.18 -3.07 -4.02
N ARG A 23 -8.30 -2.69 -3.40
CA ARG A 23 -9.66 -3.17 -3.74
C ARG A 23 -10.56 -2.07 -4.33
N ALA A 24 -10.13 -0.82 -4.27
CA ALA A 24 -10.95 0.32 -4.68
C ALA A 24 -10.91 0.47 -6.21
N SER A 25 -12.09 0.64 -6.80
CA SER A 25 -12.18 0.97 -8.22
C SER A 25 -11.57 2.34 -8.50
N GLY A 26 -10.82 2.44 -9.59
CA GLY A 26 -10.17 3.67 -10.00
C GLY A 26 -8.87 4.00 -9.24
N LEU A 27 -8.41 3.13 -8.34
CA LEU A 27 -7.08 3.24 -7.72
C LEU A 27 -6.18 2.08 -8.16
N GLU A 28 -4.88 2.36 -8.21
CA GLU A 28 -3.82 1.37 -8.42
C GLU A 28 -2.82 1.55 -7.27
N LEU A 29 -2.65 0.51 -6.43
CA LEU A 29 -1.61 0.52 -5.40
C LEU A 29 -0.27 0.23 -6.08
N VAL A 30 0.62 1.22 -6.14
CA VAL A 30 1.92 1.12 -6.82
C VAL A 30 3.11 1.10 -5.88
N GLY A 31 2.87 1.02 -4.57
CA GLY A 31 3.95 0.93 -3.60
C GLY A 31 3.51 1.15 -2.17
N ALA A 32 4.31 0.63 -1.24
CA ALA A 32 4.18 0.90 0.18
C ALA A 32 5.57 0.93 0.83
N ALA A 33 5.74 1.73 1.88
CA ALA A 33 7.00 1.84 2.60
C ALA A 33 6.79 2.12 4.10
N ASP A 34 7.72 1.65 4.92
CA ASP A 34 7.82 1.94 6.35
C ASP A 34 9.31 2.01 6.73
N LEU A 35 9.64 2.69 7.83
CA LEU A 35 10.99 2.70 8.39
C LEU A 35 11.36 1.38 9.07
N ASP A 36 10.35 0.65 9.55
CA ASP A 36 10.51 -0.68 10.12
C ASP A 36 10.72 -1.70 9.00
N PRO A 37 11.93 -2.25 8.82
CA PRO A 37 12.24 -3.18 7.73
C PRO A 37 11.45 -4.50 7.85
N SER A 38 10.95 -4.86 9.03
CA SER A 38 10.15 -6.08 9.21
C SER A 38 8.81 -6.03 8.47
N LYS A 39 8.38 -4.84 8.04
CA LYS A 39 7.09 -4.61 7.37
C LYS A 39 7.16 -4.67 5.84
N GLN A 40 8.33 -4.94 5.26
CA GLN A 40 8.49 -5.07 3.81
C GLN A 40 7.58 -6.15 3.21
N SER A 41 7.32 -7.24 3.93
CA SER A 41 6.41 -8.32 3.51
C SER A 41 4.94 -7.90 3.38
N LEU A 42 4.58 -6.71 3.85
CA LEU A 42 3.24 -6.13 3.72
C LEU A 42 3.06 -5.36 2.41
N VAL A 43 4.12 -5.22 1.62
CA VAL A 43 4.10 -4.63 0.28
C VAL A 43 3.90 -5.77 -0.73
N PRO A 44 2.86 -5.73 -1.59
CA PRO A 44 2.66 -6.76 -2.61
C PRO A 44 3.82 -6.80 -3.61
N ASP A 45 4.24 -8.00 -4.02
CA ASP A 45 5.24 -8.17 -5.07
C ASP A 45 4.71 -7.61 -6.41
N GLY A 46 5.55 -6.84 -7.12
CA GLY A 46 5.22 -6.27 -8.44
C GLY A 46 4.82 -4.79 -8.46
N THR A 47 4.96 -4.08 -7.33
CA THR A 47 5.00 -2.60 -7.29
C THR A 47 6.31 -2.03 -7.79
#